data_AF-A0A9X3PT18-F1
#
_entry.id   AF-A0A9X3PT18-F1
#
_cell.length_a   1.000
_cell.length_b   1.000
_cell.length_c   1.000
_cell.angle_alpha   90.00
_cell.angle_beta   90.00
_cell.angle_gamma   90.00
#
_symmetry.space_group_name_H-M   'P 1'
#
loop_
_entity.id
_entity.type
_entity.pdbx_description
1 polymer ?
#
loop_
_entity_poly.entity_id
_entity_poly.type
_entity_poly.pdbx_seq_one_letter_code
_entity_poly.pdbx_strand_id
1 'polypeptide(L)'
;MSPPSRLLILLAIVIPLGLGTKLYEGPGAGWSHAYGGAICYEVFWILALKACLPRTSILFLSTGVFLVTSGLEFLQLSYHPWLEWIRAFELGRILIGDGFDPWDFAYYAIGCVMAVALHRSLVCRSRATSSTQLDQFCV
;
A
#
# COMPACT_ATOMS: atom_id res chain seq x y z
N MET A 1 -10.52 12.76 -16.09
CA MET A 1 -9.57 11.67 -15.78
C MET A 1 -10.36 10.44 -15.37
N SER A 2 -10.17 9.31 -16.07
CA SER A 2 -10.84 8.05 -15.75
C SER A 2 -10.40 7.54 -14.36
N PRO A 3 -11.26 6.81 -13.62
CA PRO A 3 -10.92 6.26 -12.32
C PRO A 3 -9.54 5.55 -12.24
N PRO A 4 -9.09 4.73 -13.24
CA PRO A 4 -7.76 4.12 -13.19
C PRO A 4 -6.61 5.14 -13.28
N SER A 5 -6.76 6.24 -14.04
CA SER A 5 -5.69 7.24 -14.18
C SER A 5 -5.30 7.91 -12.85
N ARG A 6 -6.26 8.08 -11.94
CA ARG A 6 -6.00 8.64 -10.60
C ARG A 6 -5.26 7.67 -9.68
N LEU A 7 -5.55 6.37 -9.80
CA LEU A 7 -4.84 5.33 -9.05
C LEU A 7 -3.38 5.21 -9.50
N LEU A 8 -3.13 5.30 -10.80
CA LEU A 8 -1.77 5.30 -11.35
C LEU A 8 -0.93 6.48 -10.84
N ILE A 9 -1.54 7.67 -10.72
CA ILE A 9 -0.86 8.83 -10.13
C ILE A 9 -0.52 8.59 -8.65
N LEU A 10 -1.47 8.03 -7.88
CA LEU A 10 -1.18 7.67 -6.48
C LEU A 10 -0.05 6.65 -6.38
N LEU A 11 -0.03 5.63 -7.24
CA LEU A 11 1.06 4.66 -7.27
C LEU A 11 2.40 5.32 -7.60
N ALA A 12 2.42 6.23 -8.58
CA ALA A 12 3.62 6.99 -8.93
C ALA A 12 4.13 7.89 -7.78
N ILE A 13 3.28 8.25 -6.82
CA ILE A 13 3.66 9.01 -5.60
C ILE A 13 4.08 8.07 -4.46
N VAL A 14 3.39 6.95 -4.27
CA VAL A 14 3.66 6.01 -3.19
C VAL A 14 5.00 5.30 -3.37
N ILE A 15 5.40 4.99 -4.61
CA ILE A 15 6.70 4.38 -4.91
C ILE A 15 7.87 5.23 -4.41
N PRO A 16 8.04 6.50 -4.84
CA PRO A 16 9.14 7.34 -4.35
C PRO A 16 9.00 7.68 -2.86
N LEU A 17 7.79 7.74 -2.30
CA LEU A 17 7.62 7.89 -0.85
C LEU A 17 8.17 6.67 -0.10
N GLY A 18 7.81 5.46 -0.53
CA GLY A 18 8.32 4.22 0.05
C GLY A 18 9.84 4.13 -0.05
N LEU A 19 10.43 4.45 -1.20
CA LEU A 19 11.88 4.51 -1.35
C LEU A 19 12.50 5.62 -0.49
N GLY A 20 11.85 6.77 -0.41
CA GLY A 20 12.26 7.90 0.42
C GLY A 20 12.32 7.55 1.90
N THR A 21 11.46 6.65 2.40
CA THR A 21 11.53 6.16 3.78
C THR A 21 12.83 5.41 4.07
N LYS A 22 13.50 4.82 3.07
CA LYS A 22 14.80 4.14 3.23
C LYS A 22 16.00 5.08 3.07
N LEU A 23 15.79 6.26 2.51
CA LEU A 23 16.83 7.27 2.25
C LEU A 23 16.80 8.42 3.27
N TYR A 24 15.88 8.38 4.23
CA TYR A 24 15.63 9.49 5.14
C TYR A 24 16.53 9.41 6.38
N GLU A 25 17.54 10.26 6.45
CA GLU A 25 18.51 10.31 7.57
C GLU A 25 18.17 11.34 8.65
N GLY A 26 17.00 11.99 8.59
CA GLY A 26 16.62 13.05 9.53
C GLY A 26 16.09 12.56 10.90
N PRO A 27 15.55 13.47 11.73
CA PRO A 27 14.94 13.11 13.01
C PRO A 27 13.81 12.08 12.82
N GLY A 28 13.91 10.94 13.51
CA GLY A 28 12.98 9.82 13.35
C GLY A 28 13.34 8.84 12.22
N ALA A 29 14.53 8.96 11.61
CA ALA A 29 15.05 8.03 10.60
C ALA A 29 14.90 6.56 11.00
N GLY A 30 15.22 6.21 12.26
CA GLY A 30 15.07 4.83 12.75
C GLY A 30 13.64 4.29 12.60
N TRP A 31 12.64 5.10 12.95
CA TRP A 31 11.23 4.73 12.80
C TRP A 31 10.81 4.68 11.32
N SER A 32 11.21 5.66 10.52
CA SER A 32 10.89 5.72 9.09
C SER A 32 11.48 4.52 8.33
N HIS A 33 12.73 4.16 8.64
CA HIS A 33 13.44 3.03 8.03
C HIS A 33 12.80 1.68 8.39
N ALA A 34 12.32 1.56 9.63
CA ALA A 34 11.67 0.36 10.14
C ALA A 34 10.23 0.23 9.60
N TYR A 35 9.40 1.26 9.78
CA TYR A 35 7.94 1.13 9.65
C TYR A 35 7.32 1.96 8.52
N GLY A 36 7.99 3.03 8.08
CA GLY A 36 7.49 3.88 7.00
C GLY A 36 7.31 3.11 5.69
N GLY A 37 8.24 2.18 5.41
CA GLY A 37 8.17 1.29 4.26
C GLY A 37 6.97 0.34 4.32
N ALA A 38 6.66 -0.22 5.49
CA ALA A 38 5.54 -1.16 5.70
C ALA A 38 4.18 -0.52 5.36
N ILE A 39 3.95 0.72 5.81
CA ILE A 39 2.73 1.47 5.48
C ILE A 39 2.63 1.69 3.96
N CYS A 40 3.71 2.17 3.34
CA CYS A 40 3.73 2.44 1.90
C CYS A 40 3.52 1.17 1.07
N TYR A 41 4.07 0.05 1.53
CA TYR A 41 3.96 -1.26 0.89
C TYR A 41 2.51 -1.77 0.83
N GLU A 42 1.79 -1.69 1.95
CA GLU A 42 0.35 -2.01 2.01
C GLU A 42 -0.47 -1.13 1.06
N VAL A 43 -0.24 0.20 1.14
CA VAL A 43 -0.96 1.16 0.29
C VAL A 43 -0.70 0.87 -1.18
N PHE A 44 0.54 0.57 -1.55
CA PHE A 44 0.92 0.22 -2.90
C PHE A 44 0.15 -1.00 -3.41
N TRP A 45 0.20 -2.13 -2.70
CA TRP A 45 -0.44 -3.36 -3.16
C TRP A 45 -1.96 -3.26 -3.24
N ILE A 46 -2.59 -2.62 -2.27
CA ILE A 46 -4.05 -2.43 -2.27
C ILE A 46 -4.49 -1.58 -3.45
N LEU A 47 -3.80 -0.46 -3.72
CA LEU A 47 -4.13 0.42 -4.84
C LEU A 47 -3.80 -0.22 -6.20
N ALA A 48 -2.70 -0.96 -6.29
CA ALA A 48 -2.32 -1.70 -7.50
C ALA A 48 -3.35 -2.78 -7.83
N LEU A 49 -3.74 -3.61 -6.85
CA LEU A 49 -4.79 -4.61 -7.01
C LEU A 49 -6.13 -3.94 -7.35
N LYS A 50 -6.44 -2.79 -6.76
CA LYS A 50 -7.67 -2.06 -7.09
C LYS A 50 -7.65 -1.51 -8.52
N ALA A 51 -6.51 -1.10 -9.04
CA ALA A 51 -6.35 -0.67 -10.43
C ALA A 51 -6.53 -1.85 -11.40
N CYS A 52 -6.00 -3.04 -11.08
CA CYS A 52 -6.15 -4.25 -11.88
C CYS A 52 -7.56 -4.88 -11.77
N LEU A 53 -8.18 -4.80 -10.59
CA LEU A 53 -9.47 -5.42 -10.25
C LEU A 53 -10.48 -4.34 -9.82
N PRO A 54 -10.93 -3.47 -10.75
CA PRO A 54 -11.74 -2.29 -10.41
C PRO A 54 -13.12 -2.64 -9.83
N ARG A 55 -13.64 -3.84 -10.10
CA ARG A 55 -14.93 -4.32 -9.59
C ARG A 55 -14.87 -4.87 -8.17
N THR A 56 -13.68 -5.21 -7.67
CA THR A 56 -13.52 -5.82 -6.34
C THR A 56 -13.64 -4.76 -5.25
N SER A 57 -14.25 -5.12 -4.12
CA SER A 57 -14.36 -4.22 -2.96
C SER A 57 -12.97 -3.84 -2.44
N ILE A 58 -12.75 -2.55 -2.17
CA ILE A 58 -11.49 -2.08 -1.59
C ILE A 58 -11.24 -2.71 -0.21
N LEU A 59 -12.29 -2.95 0.58
CA LEU A 59 -12.17 -3.59 1.89
C LEU A 59 -11.74 -5.05 1.78
N PHE A 60 -12.24 -5.75 0.76
CA PHE A 60 -11.84 -7.13 0.48
C PHE A 60 -10.37 -7.19 0.08
N LEU A 61 -9.93 -6.28 -0.79
CA LEU A 61 -8.53 -6.17 -1.18
C LEU A 61 -7.64 -5.83 0.03
N SER A 62 -8.01 -4.84 0.85
CA SER A 62 -7.27 -4.49 2.07
C SER A 62 -7.15 -5.66 3.04
N THR A 63 -8.24 -6.39 3.28
CA THR A 63 -8.21 -7.58 4.16
C THR A 63 -7.32 -8.67 3.57
N GLY A 64 -7.40 -8.90 2.25
CA GLY A 64 -6.56 -9.87 1.56
C GLY A 64 -5.08 -9.54 1.63
N VAL A 65 -4.70 -8.28 1.37
CA VAL A 65 -3.30 -7.84 1.45
C VAL A 65 -2.80 -7.96 2.88
N PHE A 66 -3.54 -7.46 3.88
CA PHE A 66 -3.19 -7.58 5.29
C PHE A 66 -2.94 -9.02 5.73
N LEU A 67 -3.79 -9.96 5.29
CA LEU A 67 -3.63 -11.39 5.62
C LEU A 67 -2.41 -11.99 4.93
N VAL A 68 -2.14 -11.60 3.68
CA VAL A 68 -0.97 -12.07 2.94
C VAL A 68 0.32 -11.53 3.58
N THR A 69 0.39 -10.24 3.90
CA THR A 69 1.56 -9.63 4.55
C THR A 69 1.77 -10.19 5.95
N SER A 70 0.69 -10.39 6.71
CA SER A 70 0.72 -11.14 7.98
C SER A 70 1.29 -12.55 7.81
N GLY A 71 0.89 -13.25 6.75
CA GLY A 71 1.41 -14.58 6.42
C GLY A 71 2.89 -14.57 6.04
N LEU A 72 3.33 -13.55 5.29
CA LEU A 72 4.75 -13.35 4.97
C LEU A 72 5.57 -13.07 6.24
N GLU A 73 5.02 -12.31 7.17
CA GLU A 73 5.63 -12.02 8.48
C GLU A 73 5.84 -13.31 9.29
N PHE A 74 4.84 -14.18 9.36
CA PHE A 74 5.01 -15.50 9.99
C PHE A 74 5.99 -16.39 9.24
N LEU A 75 6.07 -16.27 7.91
CA LEU A 75 7.03 -17.01 7.08
C LEU A 75 8.49 -16.59 7.36
N GLN A 76 8.71 -15.41 7.92
CA GLN A 76 10.04 -14.97 8.36
C GLN A 76 10.59 -15.77 9.54
N LEU A 77 9.72 -16.33 10.38
CA LEU A 77 10.12 -17.25 11.45
C LEU A 77 10.63 -18.61 10.93
N SER A 78 10.48 -18.88 9.63
CA SER A 78 10.93 -20.11 8.99
C SER A 78 12.34 -19.98 8.39
N TYR A 79 13.22 -20.94 8.71
CA TYR A 79 14.61 -21.02 8.23
C TYR A 79 14.78 -22.02 7.07
N HIS A 80 13.78 -22.13 6.20
CA HIS A 80 13.82 -23.14 5.14
C HIS A 80 14.81 -22.70 4.03
N PRO A 81 15.70 -23.59 3.52
CA PRO A 81 16.74 -23.22 2.55
C PRO A 81 16.28 -22.45 1.30
N TRP A 82 15.07 -22.70 0.80
CA TRP A 82 14.53 -21.97 -0.36
C TRP A 82 14.15 -20.52 -0.01
N LEU A 83 13.71 -20.24 1.22
CA LEU A 83 13.42 -18.88 1.69
C LEU A 83 14.71 -18.08 1.85
N GLU A 84 15.76 -18.69 2.40
CA GLU A 84 17.07 -18.05 2.49
C GLU A 84 17.63 -17.74 1.11
N TRP A 85 17.45 -18.62 0.14
CA TRP A 85 17.84 -18.37 -1.24
C TRP A 85 17.11 -17.17 -1.86
N ILE A 86 15.80 -17.02 -1.60
CA ILE A 86 15.05 -15.84 -2.08
C ILE A 86 15.51 -14.57 -1.34
N ARG A 87 15.73 -14.63 -0.02
CA ARG A 87 16.25 -13.52 0.79
C ARG A 87 17.71 -13.16 0.48
N ALA A 88 18.44 -13.99 -0.26
CA ALA A 88 19.77 -13.63 -0.74
C ALA A 88 19.74 -12.53 -1.82
N PHE A 89 18.58 -12.32 -2.48
CA PHE A 89 18.38 -11.25 -3.44
C PHE A 89 17.73 -10.04 -2.77
N GLU A 90 18.18 -8.83 -3.10
CA GLU A 90 17.61 -7.59 -2.53
C GLU A 90 16.12 -7.42 -2.82
N LEU A 91 15.67 -7.80 -4.02
CA LEU A 91 14.25 -7.82 -4.34
C LEU A 91 13.46 -8.81 -3.47
N GLY A 92 14.06 -9.95 -3.15
CA GLY A 92 13.46 -10.95 -2.27
C GLY A 92 13.35 -10.44 -0.83
N ARG A 93 14.36 -9.72 -0.33
CA ARG A 93 14.31 -9.06 0.99
C ARG A 93 13.24 -8.00 1.05
N ILE A 94 13.09 -7.18 0.00
CA ILE A 94 12.04 -6.15 -0.05
C ILE A 94 10.64 -6.78 -0.10
N LEU A 95 10.49 -7.93 -0.76
CA LEU A 95 9.19 -8.57 -0.95
C LEU A 95 8.76 -9.44 0.24
N ILE A 96 9.70 -10.19 0.83
CA ILE A 96 9.44 -11.14 1.92
C ILE A 96 9.70 -10.52 3.29
N GLY A 97 10.61 -9.56 3.39
CA GLY A 97 11.17 -9.05 4.65
C GLY A 97 12.36 -9.88 5.15
N ASP A 98 13.13 -9.30 6.06
CA ASP A 98 14.36 -9.89 6.62
C ASP A 98 14.26 -10.27 8.11
N GLY A 99 13.20 -9.88 8.82
CA GLY A 99 12.99 -10.27 10.20
C GLY A 99 11.61 -9.92 10.73
N PHE A 100 11.14 -10.74 11.67
CA PHE A 100 9.81 -10.66 12.27
C PHE A 100 9.71 -9.52 13.29
N ASP A 101 8.80 -8.58 13.09
CA ASP A 101 8.41 -7.55 14.06
C ASP A 101 6.88 -7.53 14.27
N PRO A 102 6.36 -7.90 15.45
CA PRO A 102 4.93 -7.78 15.76
C PRO A 102 4.34 -6.38 15.58
N TRP A 103 5.14 -5.32 15.64
CA TRP A 103 4.65 -3.97 15.38
C TRP A 103 4.25 -3.78 13.92
N ASP A 104 4.77 -4.58 12.99
CA ASP A 104 4.41 -4.50 11.58
C ASP A 104 2.93 -4.77 11.35
N PHE A 105 2.28 -5.62 12.16
CA PHE A 105 0.82 -5.77 12.11
C PHE A 105 0.06 -4.45 12.32
N ALA A 106 0.53 -3.61 13.24
CA ALA A 106 -0.11 -2.31 13.49
C ALA A 106 0.10 -1.36 12.31
N TYR A 107 1.31 -1.35 11.73
CA TYR A 107 1.61 -0.53 10.55
C TYR A 107 0.91 -1.02 9.29
N TYR A 108 0.72 -2.34 9.17
CA TYR A 108 -0.06 -2.93 8.09
C TYR A 108 -1.53 -2.49 8.17
N ALA A 109 -2.10 -2.49 9.37
CA ALA A 109 -3.45 -1.99 9.61
C ALA A 109 -3.57 -0.49 9.27
N ILE A 110 -2.57 0.34 9.62
CA ILE A 110 -2.53 1.76 9.26
C ILE A 110 -2.49 1.92 7.73
N GLY A 111 -1.63 1.17 7.03
CA GLY A 111 -1.54 1.18 5.57
C GLY A 111 -2.87 0.80 4.90
N CYS A 112 -3.55 -0.23 5.42
CA CYS A 112 -4.90 -0.61 4.99
C CYS A 112 -5.91 0.53 5.12
N VAL A 113 -5.97 1.17 6.29
CA VAL A 113 -6.88 2.30 6.54
C VAL A 113 -6.58 3.46 5.60
N MET A 114 -5.30 3.79 5.40
CA MET A 114 -4.86 4.84 4.48
C MET A 114 -5.28 4.54 3.03
N ALA A 115 -5.08 3.31 2.55
CA ALA A 115 -5.46 2.91 1.20
C ALA A 115 -6.98 3.04 0.97
N VAL A 116 -7.79 2.60 1.94
CA VAL A 116 -9.24 2.73 1.91
C VAL A 116 -9.66 4.21 1.91
N ALA A 117 -9.06 5.03 2.78
CA ALA A 117 -9.36 6.45 2.88
C ALA A 117 -9.00 7.22 1.59
N LEU A 118 -7.83 6.95 1.01
CA LEU A 118 -7.40 7.51 -0.27
C LEU A 118 -8.37 7.13 -1.39
N HIS A 119 -8.70 5.84 -1.52
CA HIS A 119 -9.65 5.36 -2.52
C HIS A 119 -11.03 6.02 -2.36
N ARG A 120 -11.57 6.08 -1.13
CA ARG A 120 -12.87 6.74 -0.84
C ARG A 120 -12.85 8.23 -1.20
N SER A 121 -11.77 8.93 -0.87
CA SER A 121 -11.59 10.34 -1.22
C SER A 121 -11.61 10.57 -2.74
N LEU A 122 -10.98 9.68 -3.52
CA LEU A 122 -11.02 9.74 -4.98
C LEU A 122 -12.41 9.50 -5.56
N VAL A 123 -13.15 8.53 -5.01
CA VAL A 123 -14.51 8.20 -5.47
C VAL A 123 -15.50 9.32 -5.12
N CYS A 124 -15.44 9.83 -3.89
CA CYS A 124 -16.32 10.90 -3.43
C CYS A 124 -16.10 12.19 -4.25
N ARG A 125 -14.84 12.56 -4.46
CA ARG A 125 -14.49 13.74 -5.26
C ARG A 125 -14.95 13.61 -6.71
N SER A 126 -14.93 12.41 -7.28
CA SER A 126 -15.46 12.17 -8.63
C SER A 126 -16.99 12.32 -8.73
N ARG A 127 -17.75 12.12 -7.65
CA ARG A 127 -19.20 12.34 -7.64
C ARG A 127 -19.56 13.82 -7.52
N ALA A 128 -18.85 14.56 -6.67
CA ALA A 128 -19.05 15.99 -6.50
C ALA A 128 -18.80 16.76 -7.81
N THR A 129 -17.80 16.37 -8.60
CA THR A 129 -17.55 17.00 -9.91
C THR A 129 -18.65 16.71 -10.93
N SER A 130 -19.32 15.55 -10.84
CA SER A 130 -20.42 15.19 -11.75
C SER A 130 -21.74 15.88 -11.40
N SER A 131 -22.02 16.14 -10.11
CA SER A 131 -23.23 16.89 -9.72
C SER A 131 -23.15 18.35 -10.13
N THR A 132 -21.99 19.01 -9.95
CA THR A 132 -21.81 20.42 -10.34
C THR A 132 -21.94 20.63 -11.86
N GLN A 133 -21.59 19.64 -12.68
CA GLN A 133 -21.81 19.73 -14.12
C GLN A 133 -23.29 19.61 -14.50
N LEU A 134 -24.07 18.74 -13.85
CA LEU A 134 -25.49 18.59 -14.16
C LEU A 134 -26.29 19.85 -13.81
N ASP A 135 -25.95 20.52 -12.69
CA ASP A 135 -26.61 21.77 -12.30
C ASP A 135 -26.32 22.93 -13.28
N GLN A 136 -25.17 22.89 -13.98
CA GLN A 136 -24.77 23.93 -14.94
C GLN A 136 -25.45 23.78 -16.32
N PHE A 137 -26.00 22.60 -16.64
CA PHE A 137 -26.73 22.34 -17.90
C PHE A 137 -28.25 22.51 -17.78
N CYS A 138 -28.77 22.73 -16.56
CA CYS A 138 -30.20 22.95 -16.31
C CYS A 138 -30.61 24.44 -16.23
N VAL A 139 -29.80 25.36 -16.75
CA VAL A 139 -30.08 26.82 -16.77
C VAL A 139 -30.36 27.29 -18.19
#